data_AF-A0A9C7QG04-F1
#
_entry.id   AF-A0A9C7QG04-F1
#
_cell.length_a   1.000
_cell.length_b   1.000
_cell.length_c   1.000
_cell.angle_alpha   90.00
_cell.angle_beta   90.00
_cell.angle_gamma   90.00
#
_symmetry.space_group_name_H-M   'P 1'
#
loop_
_entity.id
_entity.type
_entity.pdbx_description
1 polymer ?
#
loop_
_entity_poly.entity_id
_entity_poly.type
_entity_poly.pdbx_seq_one_letter_code
_entity_poly.pdbx_strand_id
1 'polypeptide(L)'
;ECREENIERGKDDLEREFKRNNIAITPELLQSTAQRQRLGSVDDLYAAIGYGGVSLSKIVQRIKEEQMRTHKEQQAVQQASADPEEA
;
A
#
# COMPACT_ATOMS: atom_id res chain seq x y z
N GLU A 1 -20.27 15.43 12.07
CA GLU A 1 -18.91 14.89 11.85
C GLU A 1 -18.24 15.78 10.81
N CYS A 2 -17.09 16.36 11.14
CA CYS A 2 -16.37 17.24 10.21
C CYS A 2 -15.58 16.35 9.24
N ARG A 3 -15.99 16.36 7.96
CA ARG A 3 -15.30 15.59 6.90
C ARG A 3 -13.81 15.94 6.86
N GLU A 4 -13.47 17.22 7.03
CA GLU A 4 -12.09 17.72 7.14
C GLU A 4 -11.30 17.07 8.28
N GLU A 5 -11.88 16.94 9.48
CA GLU A 5 -11.19 16.30 10.61
C GLU A 5 -10.94 14.81 10.34
N ASN A 6 -11.88 14.13 9.69
CA ASN A 6 -11.68 12.74 9.26
C ASN A 6 -10.59 12.61 8.20
N ILE A 7 -10.49 13.56 7.27
CA ILE A 7 -9.43 13.58 6.24
C ILE A 7 -8.05 13.78 6.89
N GLU A 8 -7.92 14.80 7.75
CA GLU A 8 -6.65 15.09 8.43
C GLU A 8 -6.23 13.92 9.32
N ARG A 9 -7.16 13.37 10.10
CA ARG A 9 -6.89 12.23 10.96
C ARG A 9 -6.53 10.98 10.16
N GLY A 10 -7.25 10.70 9.07
CA GLY A 10 -6.96 9.56 8.21
C GLY A 10 -5.63 9.68 7.48
N LYS A 11 -5.22 10.91 7.14
CA LYS A 11 -3.90 11.19 6.58
C LYS A 11 -2.79 10.96 7.62
N ASP A 12 -2.96 11.45 8.85
CA ASP A 12 -1.98 11.23 9.93
C ASP A 12 -1.85 9.75 10.30
N ASP A 13 -2.98 9.05 10.50
CA ASP A 13 -2.99 7.61 10.80
C ASP A 13 -2.34 6.81 9.67
N LEU A 14 -2.66 7.14 8.41
CA LEU A 14 -2.03 6.51 7.25
C LEU A 14 -0.53 6.78 7.25
N GLU A 15 -0.12 8.03 7.39
CA GLU A 15 1.28 8.41 7.33
C GLU A 15 2.10 7.73 8.43
N ARG A 16 1.56 7.71 9.65
CA ARG A 16 2.14 7.08 10.82
C ARG A 16 2.33 5.59 10.63
N GLU A 17 1.32 4.89 10.11
CA GLU A 17 1.38 3.44 9.94
C GLU A 17 2.28 3.06 8.77
N PHE A 18 2.28 3.83 7.68
CA PHE A 18 3.19 3.63 6.55
C PHE A 18 4.65 3.84 6.94
N LYS A 19 4.93 4.93 7.67
CA LYS A 19 6.27 5.23 8.19
C LYS A 19 6.76 4.14 9.14
N ARG A 20 5.89 3.62 10.01
CA ARG A 20 6.21 2.50 10.91
C ARG A 20 6.56 1.22 10.15
N ASN A 21 5.97 1.02 8.98
CA ASN A 21 6.19 -0.17 8.16
C ASN A 21 7.26 0.02 7.07
N ASN A 22 7.96 1.17 7.03
CA ASN A 22 8.89 1.55 5.96
C ASN A 22 8.25 1.49 4.56
N ILE A 23 6.98 1.87 4.45
CA ILE A 23 6.26 1.92 3.19
C ILE A 23 6.21 3.37 2.71
N ALA A 24 6.61 3.60 1.46
CA ALA A 24 6.50 4.91 0.84
C ALA A 24 5.04 5.21 0.50
N ILE A 25 4.58 6.39 0.89
CA ILE A 25 3.23 6.87 0.53
C ILE A 25 3.36 7.49 -0.86
N THR A 26 2.96 6.73 -1.87
CA THR A 26 2.97 7.19 -3.26
C THR A 26 1.56 7.51 -3.74
N PRO A 27 1.39 8.46 -4.66
CA PRO A 27 0.09 8.78 -5.24
C PRO A 27 -0.53 7.57 -5.94
N GLU A 28 0.26 6.71 -6.58
CA GLU A 28 -0.22 5.46 -7.19
C GLU A 28 -0.86 4.53 -6.17
N LEU A 29 -0.25 4.39 -4.99
CA LEU A 29 -0.77 3.54 -3.94
C LEU A 29 -2.09 4.08 -3.40
N LEU A 30 -2.15 5.39 -3.18
CA LEU A 30 -3.36 6.08 -2.74
C LEU A 30 -4.48 5.92 -3.77
N GLN A 31 -4.18 6.10 -5.07
CA GLN A 31 -5.13 5.84 -6.14
C GLN A 31 -5.57 4.37 -6.19
N SER A 32 -4.64 3.42 -6.09
CA SER A 32 -4.94 1.99 -6.12
C SER A 32 -5.84 1.58 -4.94
N THR A 33 -5.58 2.15 -3.77
CA THR A 33 -6.39 1.94 -2.57
C THR A 33 -7.77 2.57 -2.72
N ALA A 34 -7.86 3.80 -3.23
CA ALA A 34 -9.12 4.48 -3.51
C ALA A 34 -9.97 3.69 -4.52
N GLN A 35 -9.38 3.25 -5.64
CA GLN A 35 -10.07 2.42 -6.64
C GLN A 35 -10.59 1.11 -6.07
N ARG A 36 -9.83 0.42 -5.22
CA ARG A 36 -10.31 -0.81 -4.55
C ARG A 36 -11.50 -0.57 -3.64
N GLN A 37 -11.52 0.56 -2.96
CA GLN A 37 -12.61 0.94 -2.06
C GLN A 37 -13.81 1.56 -2.80
N ARG A 38 -13.78 1.60 -4.14
CA ARG A 38 -14.75 2.32 -5.00
C ARG A 38 -14.86 3.81 -4.66
N LEU A 39 -13.78 4.40 -4.13
CA LEU A 39 -13.69 5.81 -3.82
C LEU A 39 -13.18 6.55 -5.05
N GLY A 40 -13.83 7.66 -5.40
CA GLY A 40 -13.49 8.47 -6.57
C GLY A 40 -12.34 9.45 -6.33
N SER A 41 -11.90 9.62 -5.08
CA SER A 41 -10.89 10.61 -4.72
C SER A 41 -10.06 10.15 -3.54
N VAL A 42 -8.82 10.61 -3.49
CA VAL A 42 -7.89 10.33 -2.39
C VAL A 42 -8.38 10.96 -1.07
N ASP A 43 -9.06 12.09 -1.17
CA ASP A 43 -9.70 12.77 -0.04
C ASP A 43 -10.76 11.88 0.65
N ASP A 44 -11.60 11.22 -0.14
CA ASP A 44 -12.62 10.30 0.35
C ASP A 44 -11.98 9.04 0.97
N LEU A 45 -10.82 8.62 0.45
CA LEU A 45 -9.99 7.58 1.06
C LEU A 45 -9.48 8.01 2.44
N TYR A 46 -8.93 9.21 2.59
CA TYR A 46 -8.50 9.70 3.89
C TYR A 46 -9.66 9.82 4.87
N ALA A 47 -10.79 10.38 4.44
CA ALA A 47 -12.00 10.44 5.27
C ALA A 47 -12.45 9.05 5.73
N ALA A 48 -12.46 8.07 4.82
CA ALA A 48 -12.85 6.69 5.12
C ALA A 48 -11.84 5.99 6.05
N ILE A 49 -10.55 6.32 5.97
CA ILE A 49 -9.52 5.84 6.91
C ILE A 49 -9.73 6.47 8.29
N GLY A 50 -9.88 7.79 8.37
CA GLY A 50 -9.97 8.52 9.64
C GLY A 50 -11.25 8.22 10.42
N TYR A 51 -12.35 7.90 9.73
CA TYR A 51 -13.57 7.40 10.35
C TYR A 51 -13.53 5.88 10.66
N GLY A 52 -12.58 5.13 10.09
CA GLY A 52 -12.41 3.69 10.34
C GLY A 52 -13.15 2.75 9.36
N GLY A 53 -13.67 3.27 8.24
CA GLY A 53 -14.22 2.46 7.14
C GLY A 53 -13.15 1.70 6.35
N VAL A 54 -11.88 2.13 6.41
CA VAL A 54 -10.75 1.48 5.75
C VAL A 54 -9.65 1.13 6.75
N SER A 55 -9.31 -0.16 6.85
CA SER A 55 -8.25 -0.62 7.76
C SER A 55 -6.86 -0.49 7.14
N LEU A 56 -6.04 0.40 7.71
CA LEU A 56 -4.64 0.60 7.32
C LEU A 56 -3.81 -0.68 7.38
N SER A 57 -4.02 -1.51 8.41
CA SER A 57 -3.33 -2.80 8.55
C SER A 57 -3.54 -3.71 7.33
N LYS A 58 -4.73 -3.68 6.72
CA LYS A 58 -5.02 -4.45 5.49
C LYS A 58 -4.26 -3.91 4.30
N ILE A 59 -4.18 -2.59 4.15
CA ILE A 59 -3.43 -1.93 3.06
C ILE A 59 -1.93 -2.25 3.21
N VAL A 60 -1.38 -2.02 4.40
CA VAL A 60 0.01 -2.30 4.74
C VAL A 60 0.36 -3.77 4.50
N GLN A 61 -0.49 -4.70 4.96
CA GLN A 61 -0.27 -6.13 4.75
C GLN A 61 -0.24 -6.46 3.26
N ARG A 62 -1.15 -5.91 2.45
CA ARG A 62 -1.16 -6.12 0.99
C ARG A 62 0.09 -5.59 0.30
N ILE A 63 0.57 -4.41 0.70
CA ILE A 63 1.79 -3.82 0.13
C ILE A 63 3.01 -4.67 0.51
N LYS A 64 3.08 -5.11 1.77
CA LYS A 64 4.13 -6.04 2.20
C LYS A 64 4.06 -7.35 1.43
N GLU A 65 2.87 -7.90 1.19
CA GLU A 65 2.71 -9.10 0.36
C GLU A 65 3.19 -8.87 -1.07
N GLU A 66 2.85 -7.75 -1.71
CA GLU A 66 3.33 -7.41 -3.06
C GLU A 66 4.86 -7.27 -3.08
N GLN A 67 5.43 -6.50 -2.13
CA GLN A 67 6.89 -6.33 -1.98
C GLN A 67 7.61 -7.66 -1.73
N MET A 68 7.05 -8.55 -0.92
CA MET A 68 7.59 -9.89 -0.68
C MET A 68 7.47 -10.79 -1.92
N ARG A 69 6.37 -10.69 -2.66
CA ARG A 69 6.15 -11.46 -3.89
C ARG A 69 7.14 -11.02 -4.97
N THR A 70 7.29 -9.72 -5.18
CA THR A 70 8.24 -9.14 -6.12
C THR A 70 9.69 -9.49 -5.76
N HIS A 71 10.07 -9.43 -4.48
CA HIS A 71 11.40 -9.91 -4.06
C HIS A 71 11.61 -11.39 -4.36
N LYS A 72 10.59 -12.23 -4.18
CA LYS A 72 10.67 -13.67 -4.43
C LYS A 72 10.68 -14.00 -5.93
N GLU A 73 9.96 -13.24 -6.75
CA GLU A 73 10.04 -13.31 -8.22
C GLU A 73 11.38 -12.85 -8.76
N GLN A 74 11.95 -11.77 -8.22
CA GLN A 74 13.29 -11.29 -8.59
C GLN A 74 14.38 -12.31 -8.21
N GLN A 75 14.22 -12.98 -7.07
CA GLN A 75 15.17 -14.01 -6.62
C GLN A 75 15.06 -15.31 -7.44
N ALA A 76 13.86 -15.68 -7.90
CA ALA A 76 13.64 -16.82 -8.77
C ALA A 76 14.15 -16.58 -10.21
N VAL A 77 14.00 -15.36 -10.74
CA VAL A 77 14.52 -14.99 -12.07
C VAL A 77 16.06 -14.99 -12.11
N GLN A 78 16.73 -14.59 -11.02
CA GLN A 78 18.19 -14.61 -10.95
C GLN A 78 18.78 -16.04 -10.87
N GLN A 79 18.01 -17.02 -10.40
CA GLN A 79 18.43 -18.42 -10.31
C GLN A 79 18.12 -19.25 -11.56
N ALA A 80 17.23 -18.78 -12.44
CA ALA A 80 16.89 -19.46 -13.69
C ALA A 80 17.74 -19.04 -14.90
N SER A 81 18.60 -18.02 -14.76
CA SER A 81 19.53 -17.58 -15.82
C SER A 81 20.97 -18.08 -15.63
N ALA A 82 21.22 -18.97 -14.66
CA ALA A 82 22.45 -19.75 -14.60
C ALA A 82 22.21 -21.07 -15.34
N ASP A 83 22.14 -20.98 -16.66
CA ASP A 83 22.49 -22.08 -17.55
C ASP A 83 24.02 -22.24 -17.46
N PRO A 84 24.55 -23.35 -16.92
CA PRO A 84 25.77 -23.92 -17.46
C PRO A 84 25.36 -24.80 -18.64
N GLU A 85 25.25 -24.16 -19.80
CA GLU A 85 25.68 -24.77 -21.04
C GLU A 85 27.19 -25.05 -20.90
N GLU A 86 27.58 -26.24 -20.42
CA GLU A 86 28.83 -26.94 -20.78
C GLU A 86 28.99 -28.27 -20.03
N ALA A 87 28.91 -29.37 -20.79
CA ALA A 87 29.74 -30.60 -20.75
C ALA A 87 28.94 -31.86 -21.12
#